data_AF-A0A7D3XFF5-F1
#
_entry.id   AF-A0A7D3XFF5-F1
#
_cell.length_a   1.000
_cell.length_b   1.000
_cell.length_c   1.000
_cell.angle_alpha   90.00
_cell.angle_beta   90.00
_cell.angle_gamma   90.00
#
_symmetry.space_group_name_H-M   'P 1'
#
loop_
_entity.id
_entity.type
_entity.pdbx_description
1 polymer ?
#
loop_
_entity_poly.entity_id
_entity_poly.type
_entity_poly.pdbx_seq_one_letter_code
_entity_poly.pdbx_strand_id
1 'polypeptide(L)'
;MMGNTNIANCADSVIVATPPYLPIFGRINLATFSDNTSLYNVTTYNAATLIFDNDKFVEAIKYMKDKLRNGLPVLIGTHYTNGTSNPPNNSNRATRLFMVVIGMGMNGDNLYFRFYDPGRRVINQSYATSPDNKLIINRQNSSIRGQYYDRTYTITEIIKVN
;
A
#
# COMPACT_ATOMS: atom_id res chain seq x y z
N MET A 1 -18.80 -28.30 -15.71
CA MET A 1 -19.19 -27.74 -14.39
C MET A 1 -19.24 -26.23 -14.52
N MET A 2 -20.45 -25.67 -14.62
CA MET A 2 -20.64 -24.22 -14.68
C MET A 2 -20.66 -23.69 -13.24
N GLY A 3 -19.65 -22.92 -12.88
CA GLY A 3 -19.54 -22.30 -11.56
C GLY A 3 -20.64 -21.25 -11.36
N ASN A 4 -21.30 -21.34 -10.22
CA ASN A 4 -22.31 -20.40 -9.74
C ASN A 4 -21.70 -18.98 -9.62
N THR A 5 -22.16 -18.03 -10.44
CA THR A 5 -21.70 -16.63 -10.47
C THR A 5 -22.48 -15.72 -9.51
N ASN A 6 -23.09 -16.26 -8.45
CA ASN A 6 -23.65 -15.43 -7.39
C ASN A 6 -22.55 -14.87 -6.47
N ILE A 7 -21.70 -14.00 -7.02
CA ILE A 7 -20.92 -13.06 -6.21
C ILE A 7 -21.91 -11.97 -5.77
N ALA A 8 -22.46 -12.19 -4.58
CA ALA A 8 -22.93 -11.19 -3.63
C ALA A 8 -23.47 -9.87 -4.23
N ASN A 9 -24.80 -9.80 -4.38
CA ASN A 9 -25.54 -8.54 -4.34
C ASN A 9 -25.46 -7.95 -2.92
N CYS A 10 -24.30 -7.44 -2.52
CA CYS A 10 -24.20 -6.56 -1.36
C CYS A 10 -24.60 -5.15 -1.81
N ALA A 11 -25.90 -4.86 -1.77
CA ALA A 11 -26.37 -3.48 -1.77
C ALA A 11 -26.15 -2.92 -0.36
N ASP A 12 -24.88 -2.71 0.02
CA ASP A 12 -24.55 -1.98 1.24
C ASP A 12 -24.85 -0.50 0.99
N SER A 13 -26.05 -0.08 1.35
CA SER A 13 -26.54 1.30 1.28
C SER A 13 -25.90 2.24 2.31
N VAL A 14 -24.69 1.92 2.80
CA VAL A 14 -23.91 2.76 3.73
C VAL A 14 -22.49 2.91 3.23
N ILE A 15 -22.32 3.26 1.95
CA ILE A 15 -21.11 3.97 1.52
C ILE A 15 -21.36 5.43 1.89
N VAL A 16 -20.72 5.89 2.97
CA VAL A 16 -20.79 7.27 3.46
C VAL A 16 -20.53 8.23 2.30
N ALA A 17 -21.59 8.87 1.80
CA ALA A 17 -21.58 9.69 0.59
C ALA A 17 -20.93 11.07 0.80
N THR A 18 -20.59 11.43 2.03
CA THR A 18 -19.88 12.66 2.34
C THR A 18 -18.38 12.38 2.51
N PRO A 19 -17.54 12.68 1.50
CA PRO A 19 -16.09 12.61 1.66
C PRO A 19 -15.65 13.43 2.88
N PRO A 20 -14.77 12.91 3.76
CA PRO A 20 -14.32 13.67 4.92
C PRO A 20 -13.60 14.95 4.46
N TYR A 21 -13.98 16.09 5.05
CA TYR A 21 -13.37 17.41 4.76
C TYR A 21 -11.84 17.34 4.81
N LEU A 22 -11.20 17.90 3.78
CA LEU A 22 -9.74 17.96 3.64
C LEU A 22 -9.25 19.36 4.03
N PRO A 23 -8.69 19.56 5.24
CA PRO A 23 -8.07 20.83 5.59
C PRO A 23 -6.77 21.03 4.81
N ILE A 24 -6.42 22.29 4.54
CA ILE A 24 -5.21 22.73 3.81
C ILE A 24 -3.92 22.26 4.52
N PHE A 25 -3.99 22.12 5.84
CA PHE A 25 -2.96 21.54 6.70
C PHE A 25 -3.57 20.42 7.55
N GLY A 26 -2.82 19.35 7.78
CA GLY A 26 -3.29 18.26 8.64
C GLY A 26 -2.17 17.31 9.07
N ARG A 27 -2.55 16.34 9.90
CA ARG A 27 -1.67 15.26 10.37
C ARG A 27 -2.02 13.95 9.66
N ILE A 28 -1.00 13.20 9.24
CA ILE A 28 -1.12 11.82 8.79
C ILE A 28 -1.09 10.94 10.05
N ASN A 29 -2.26 10.54 10.55
CA ASN A 29 -2.38 9.88 11.85
C ASN A 29 -2.57 8.36 11.79
N LEU A 30 -2.69 7.77 10.59
CA LEU A 30 -3.14 6.38 10.45
C LEU A 30 -2.40 5.56 9.39
N ALA A 31 -1.30 6.06 8.82
CA ALA A 31 -0.44 5.20 8.01
C ALA A 31 0.42 4.40 8.97
N THR A 32 0.16 3.09 9.11
CA THR A 32 0.84 2.20 10.08
C THR A 32 2.37 2.23 9.97
N PHE A 33 2.95 2.76 8.89
CA PHE A 33 4.40 2.92 8.70
C PHE A 33 4.96 4.33 8.97
N SER A 34 4.12 5.33 9.28
CA SER A 34 4.56 6.71 9.52
C SER A 34 4.56 7.06 11.00
N ASP A 35 5.48 7.94 11.39
CA ASP A 35 5.74 8.39 12.77
C ASP A 35 4.71 9.41 13.32
N ASN A 36 3.49 9.46 12.80
CA ASN A 36 2.37 10.31 13.30
C ASN A 36 2.67 11.82 13.41
N THR A 37 3.77 12.33 12.86
CA THR A 37 4.15 13.75 12.96
C THR A 37 4.39 14.43 11.62
N SER A 38 4.27 13.71 10.50
CA SER A 38 4.38 14.32 9.18
C SER A 38 3.22 15.32 8.95
N LEU A 39 3.53 16.61 9.06
CA LEU A 39 2.64 17.69 8.64
C LEU A 39 2.56 17.66 7.12
N TYR A 40 1.36 17.57 6.55
CA TYR A 40 1.19 17.77 5.11
C TYR A 40 0.70 19.18 4.81
N ASN A 41 1.14 19.70 3.68
CA ASN A 41 0.53 20.83 3.00
C ASN A 41 -0.01 20.32 1.65
N VAL A 42 -1.27 20.60 1.34
CA VAL A 42 -1.93 20.15 0.10
C VAL A 42 -1.19 20.62 -1.17
N THR A 43 -0.35 21.66 -1.09
CA THR A 43 0.45 22.12 -2.24
C THR A 43 1.79 21.40 -2.41
N THR A 44 2.31 20.72 -1.37
CA THR A 44 3.63 20.07 -1.41
C THR A 44 3.59 18.56 -1.12
N TYR A 45 2.41 18.03 -0.77
CA TYR A 45 2.24 16.63 -0.41
C TYR A 45 2.67 15.69 -1.55
N ASN A 46 3.57 14.77 -1.21
CA ASN A 46 4.06 13.73 -2.09
C ASN A 46 4.50 12.52 -1.24
N ALA A 47 4.71 11.35 -1.86
CA ALA A 47 5.12 10.15 -1.11
C ALA A 47 6.41 10.34 -0.29
N ALA A 48 7.29 11.27 -0.70
CA ALA A 48 8.53 11.58 0.01
C ALA A 48 8.33 12.48 1.25
N THR A 49 7.12 13.02 1.48
CA THR A 49 6.76 13.66 2.77
C THR A 49 6.33 12.65 3.83
N LEU A 50 6.23 11.36 3.49
CA LEU A 50 5.98 10.31 4.47
C LEU A 50 7.26 10.03 5.25
N ILE A 51 7.29 10.39 6.52
CA ILE A 51 8.39 10.05 7.42
C ILE A 51 8.12 8.64 7.96
N PHE A 52 9.08 7.73 7.76
CA PHE A 52 8.96 6.35 8.18
C PHE A 52 9.44 6.16 9.62
N ASP A 53 8.61 5.51 10.43
CA ASP A 53 8.97 5.09 11.78
C ASP A 53 9.79 3.79 11.71
N ASN A 54 11.02 3.82 12.24
CA ASN A 54 11.93 2.69 12.14
C ASN A 54 11.46 1.46 12.94
N ASP A 55 10.85 1.65 14.10
CA ASP A 55 10.38 0.55 14.93
C ASP A 55 9.18 -0.13 14.26
N LYS A 56 8.24 0.67 13.73
CA LYS A 56 7.11 0.16 12.95
C LYS A 56 7.57 -0.52 11.66
N PHE A 57 8.62 -0.01 11.00
CA PHE A 57 9.23 -0.66 9.83
C PHE A 57 9.80 -2.04 10.16
N VAL A 58 10.51 -2.18 11.28
CA VAL A 58 11.05 -3.48 11.74
C VAL A 58 9.91 -4.45 12.07
N GLU A 59 8.88 -3.98 12.78
CA GLU A 59 7.70 -4.77 13.11
C GLU A 59 6.96 -5.24 11.85
N ALA A 60 6.78 -4.34 10.90
CA ALA A 60 6.17 -4.62 9.61
C ALA A 60 6.89 -5.71 8.82
N ILE A 61 8.22 -5.61 8.70
CA ILE A 61 9.02 -6.64 8.02
C ILE A 61 8.88 -7.98 8.75
N LYS A 62 8.93 -7.98 10.09
CA LYS A 62 8.76 -9.19 10.89
C LYS A 62 7.41 -9.84 10.61
N TYR A 63 6.32 -9.06 10.68
CA TYR A 63 4.96 -9.52 10.41
C TYR A 63 4.82 -10.10 8.99
N MET A 64 5.27 -9.37 7.97
CA MET A 64 5.17 -9.84 6.58
C MET A 64 5.96 -11.13 6.36
N LYS A 65 7.18 -11.21 6.89
CA LYS A 65 7.99 -12.44 6.78
C LYS A 65 7.32 -13.62 7.48
N ASP A 66 6.73 -13.41 8.65
CA ASP A 66 6.03 -14.45 9.39
C ASP A 66 4.82 -14.99 8.62
N LYS A 67 3.91 -14.09 8.18
CA LYS A 67 2.74 -14.49 7.39
C LYS A 67 3.12 -15.21 6.10
N LEU A 68 4.10 -14.70 5.35
CA LEU A 68 4.55 -15.32 4.10
C LEU A 68 5.21 -16.68 4.31
N ARG A 69 5.94 -16.88 5.41
CA ARG A 69 6.50 -18.20 5.77
C ARG A 69 5.42 -19.23 6.08
N ASN A 70 4.30 -18.77 6.60
CA ASN A 70 3.12 -19.60 6.86
C ASN A 70 2.20 -19.75 5.62
N GLY A 71 2.66 -19.33 4.44
CA GLY A 71 1.88 -19.42 3.20
C GLY A 71 0.71 -18.43 3.11
N LEU A 72 0.67 -17.43 4.00
CA LEU A 72 -0.41 -16.45 4.05
C LEU A 72 -0.01 -15.17 3.30
N PRO A 73 -0.80 -14.73 2.31
CA PRO A 73 -0.57 -13.45 1.65
C PRO A 73 -0.88 -12.29 2.62
N VAL A 74 -0.32 -11.12 2.34
CA VAL A 74 -0.49 -9.93 3.18
C VAL A 74 -1.09 -8.79 2.37
N LEU A 75 -2.20 -8.23 2.85
CA LEU A 75 -2.80 -7.02 2.27
C LEU A 75 -2.04 -5.78 2.73
N ILE A 76 -1.66 -4.93 1.78
CA ILE A 76 -0.89 -3.71 2.03
C ILE A 76 -1.58 -2.51 1.37
N GLY A 77 -1.51 -1.35 2.01
CA GLY A 77 -1.80 -0.08 1.37
C GLY A 77 -0.52 0.56 0.83
N THR A 78 -0.63 1.19 -0.33
CA THR A 78 0.49 1.82 -1.03
C THR A 78 0.16 3.24 -1.47
N HIS A 79 1.19 4.10 -1.46
CA HIS A 79 1.16 5.43 -2.06
C HIS A 79 1.88 5.44 -3.40
N TYR A 80 1.38 6.26 -4.34
CA TYR A 80 2.11 6.66 -5.54
C TYR A 80 1.78 8.12 -5.89
N THR A 81 2.71 8.83 -6.53
CA THR A 81 2.43 10.16 -7.05
C THR A 81 1.59 10.05 -8.32
N ASN A 82 0.45 10.73 -8.38
CA ASN A 82 -0.47 10.71 -9.52
C ASN A 82 -0.49 12.04 -10.31
N GLY A 83 0.54 12.86 -10.14
CA GLY A 83 0.61 14.22 -10.72
C GLY A 83 -0.23 15.26 -9.98
N THR A 84 -0.89 14.90 -8.87
CA THR A 84 -1.60 15.84 -7.99
C THR A 84 -0.97 15.87 -6.61
N SER A 85 -0.96 17.04 -5.99
CA SER A 85 -0.51 17.23 -4.60
C SER A 85 -1.64 16.98 -3.58
N ASN A 86 -2.81 16.52 -4.02
CA ASN A 86 -3.93 16.26 -3.12
C ASN A 86 -3.73 14.94 -2.37
N PRO A 87 -3.76 14.89 -1.03
CA PRO A 87 -3.73 13.64 -0.30
C PRO A 87 -4.94 12.75 -0.64
N PRO A 88 -4.80 11.42 -0.61
CA PRO A 88 -5.93 10.52 -0.79
C PRO A 88 -6.99 10.76 0.28
N ASN A 89 -8.24 10.64 -0.13
CA ASN A 89 -9.38 10.93 0.72
C ASN A 89 -9.80 9.72 1.57
N ASN A 90 -8.90 9.27 2.44
CA ASN A 90 -9.17 8.26 3.46
C ASN A 90 -8.60 8.70 4.82
N SER A 91 -8.89 7.94 5.87
CA SER A 91 -8.50 8.28 7.24
C SER A 91 -6.98 8.39 7.42
N ASN A 92 -6.18 7.56 6.73
CA ASN A 92 -4.72 7.63 6.80
C ASN A 92 -4.07 8.68 5.92
N ARG A 93 -4.80 9.29 4.98
CA ARG A 93 -4.30 10.35 4.08
C ARG A 93 -3.00 9.98 3.37
N ALA A 94 -2.70 8.68 3.23
CA ALA A 94 -1.45 8.16 2.67
C ALA A 94 -1.71 7.06 1.63
N THR A 95 -2.55 6.08 1.92
CA THR A 95 -2.81 4.98 0.99
C THR A 95 -3.64 5.45 -0.20
N ARG A 96 -3.24 5.11 -1.42
CA ARG A 96 -4.01 5.31 -2.65
C ARG A 96 -4.53 4.02 -3.25
N LEU A 97 -3.80 2.92 -3.05
CA LEU A 97 -4.11 1.64 -3.66
C LEU A 97 -3.76 0.51 -2.69
N PHE A 98 -4.66 -0.47 -2.58
CA PHE A 98 -4.37 -1.72 -1.88
C PHE A 98 -3.81 -2.77 -2.84
N MET A 99 -2.78 -3.47 -2.40
CA MET A 99 -2.12 -4.55 -3.14
C MET A 99 -1.97 -5.77 -2.23
N VAL A 100 -1.71 -6.93 -2.83
CA VAL A 100 -1.52 -8.19 -2.10
C VAL A 100 -0.09 -8.66 -2.24
N VAL A 101 0.64 -8.73 -1.14
CA VAL A 101 1.97 -9.35 -1.09
C VAL A 101 1.81 -10.87 -1.05
N ILE A 102 2.43 -11.55 -2.01
CA ILE A 102 2.26 -12.99 -2.25
C ILE A 102 3.56 -13.78 -2.07
N GLY A 103 4.67 -13.11 -1.79
CA GLY A 103 5.95 -13.77 -1.57
C GLY A 103 7.06 -12.81 -1.21
N MET A 104 8.23 -13.36 -0.95
CA MET A 104 9.47 -12.60 -0.76
C MET A 104 10.60 -13.28 -1.52
N GLY A 105 11.62 -12.51 -1.88
CA GLY A 105 12.79 -13.01 -2.55
C GLY A 105 13.97 -12.06 -2.38
N MET A 106 15.11 -12.44 -2.94
CA MET A 106 16.34 -11.67 -2.82
C MET A 106 17.02 -11.55 -4.18
N ASN A 107 17.49 -10.35 -4.51
CA ASN A 107 18.26 -10.05 -5.73
C ASN A 107 19.62 -9.48 -5.28
N GLY A 108 20.67 -10.30 -5.29
CA GLY A 108 21.93 -9.94 -4.63
C GLY A 108 21.69 -9.77 -3.12
N ASP A 109 21.99 -8.60 -2.58
CA ASP A 109 21.72 -8.26 -1.17
C ASP A 109 20.36 -7.58 -0.95
N ASN A 110 19.60 -7.31 -2.02
CA ASN A 110 18.33 -6.61 -1.95
C ASN A 110 17.18 -7.58 -1.69
N LEU A 111 16.67 -7.57 -0.44
CA LEU A 111 15.45 -8.26 -0.07
C LEU A 111 14.22 -7.52 -0.65
N TYR A 112 13.29 -8.26 -1.22
CA TYR A 112 12.06 -7.72 -1.79
C TYR A 112 10.83 -8.55 -1.47
N PHE A 113 9.68 -7.90 -1.51
CA PHE A 113 8.36 -8.54 -1.49
C PHE A 113 7.78 -8.58 -2.91
N ARG A 114 7.17 -9.71 -3.27
CA ARG A 114 6.41 -9.88 -4.52
C ARG A 114 4.97 -9.51 -4.27
N PHE A 115 4.33 -8.82 -5.20
CA PHE A 115 2.94 -8.41 -5.04
C PHE A 115 2.10 -8.59 -6.30
N TYR A 116 0.79 -8.67 -6.10
CA TYR A 116 -0.25 -8.55 -7.10
C TYR A 116 -1.10 -7.30 -6.89
N ASP A 117 -1.53 -6.68 -7.99
CA ASP A 117 -2.42 -5.51 -7.99
C ASP A 117 -3.84 -5.90 -8.44
N PRO A 118 -4.80 -6.09 -7.51
CA PRO A 118 -6.17 -6.45 -7.85
C PRO A 118 -6.96 -5.28 -8.47
N GLY A 119 -6.43 -4.04 -8.43
CA GLY A 119 -7.09 -2.85 -8.96
C GLY A 119 -6.95 -2.67 -10.47
N ARG A 120 -6.20 -3.53 -11.16
CA ARG A 120 -6.04 -3.45 -12.61
C ARG A 120 -7.26 -3.97 -13.36
N ARG A 121 -7.55 -3.32 -14.50
CA ARG A 121 -8.52 -3.80 -15.48
C ARG A 121 -8.06 -5.16 -16.05
N VAL A 122 -9.02 -6.02 -16.41
CA VAL A 122 -8.80 -7.37 -16.95
C VAL A 122 -7.79 -7.38 -18.12
N ILE A 123 -7.89 -6.39 -19.02
CA ILE A 123 -6.97 -6.26 -20.17
C ILE A 123 -5.49 -6.13 -19.77
N ASN A 124 -5.20 -5.77 -18.51
CA ASN A 124 -3.87 -5.56 -17.96
C ASN A 124 -3.51 -6.58 -16.86
N GLN A 125 -4.19 -7.73 -16.83
CA GLN A 125 -3.98 -8.76 -15.80
C GLN A 125 -2.53 -9.27 -15.76
N SER A 126 -1.86 -9.40 -16.92
CA SER A 126 -0.46 -9.82 -16.99
C SER A 126 0.48 -8.87 -16.23
N TYR A 127 0.20 -7.57 -16.23
CA TYR A 127 0.93 -6.58 -15.44
C TYR A 127 0.55 -6.65 -13.96
N ALA A 128 -0.69 -6.98 -13.63
CA ALA A 128 -1.14 -7.13 -12.24
C ALA A 128 -0.41 -8.27 -11.52
N THR A 129 -0.11 -9.36 -12.22
CA THR A 129 0.51 -10.56 -11.65
C THR A 129 1.95 -10.80 -12.08
N SER A 130 2.59 -9.80 -12.70
CA SER A 130 3.92 -9.92 -13.27
C SER A 130 4.96 -10.39 -12.24
N PRO A 131 5.90 -11.26 -12.62
CA PRO A 131 6.99 -11.65 -11.73
C PRO A 131 7.98 -10.54 -11.38
N ASP A 132 7.93 -9.43 -12.11
CA ASP A 132 8.77 -8.25 -11.88
C ASP A 132 8.17 -7.29 -10.86
N ASN A 133 6.92 -7.52 -10.42
CA ASN A 133 6.28 -6.74 -9.38
C ASN A 133 6.97 -6.98 -8.03
N LYS A 134 7.93 -6.12 -7.72
CA LYS A 134 8.81 -6.22 -6.55
C LYS A 134 8.80 -4.91 -5.76
N LEU A 135 8.57 -5.00 -4.46
CA LEU A 135 8.76 -3.92 -3.49
C LEU A 135 10.06 -4.18 -2.73
N ILE A 136 11.07 -3.37 -2.97
CA ILE A 136 12.40 -3.47 -2.38
C ILE A 136 12.38 -2.90 -0.97
N ILE A 137 12.99 -3.63 -0.04
CA ILE A 137 13.18 -3.18 1.34
C ILE A 137 14.45 -2.36 1.44
N ASN A 138 14.32 -1.09 1.80
CA ASN A 138 15.45 -0.21 2.04
C ASN A 138 15.53 0.11 3.54
N ARG A 139 16.56 -0.44 4.19
CA ARG A 139 16.79 -0.28 5.63
C ARG A 139 17.41 1.05 6.01
N GLN A 140 18.08 1.74 5.08
CA GLN A 140 18.73 3.02 5.38
C GLN A 140 17.71 4.14 5.58
N ASN A 141 16.56 4.04 4.91
CA ASN A 141 15.48 5.04 4.98
C ASN A 141 14.15 4.44 5.47
N SER A 142 14.20 3.26 6.08
CA SER A 142 13.06 2.54 6.64
C SER A 142 11.83 2.47 5.71
N SER A 143 12.07 2.28 4.40
CA SER A 143 11.01 2.28 3.38
C SER A 143 10.92 0.96 2.63
N ILE A 144 9.73 0.68 2.10
CA ILE A 144 9.47 -0.49 1.25
C ILE A 144 8.80 0.01 -0.02
N ARG A 145 9.50 -0.05 -1.14
CA ARG A 145 9.10 0.61 -2.39
C ARG A 145 9.51 -0.12 -3.65
N GLY A 146 8.75 0.06 -4.73
CA GLY A 146 9.02 -0.59 -6.01
C GLY A 146 8.56 0.24 -7.19
N GLN A 147 9.24 0.11 -8.32
CA GLN A 147 8.70 0.59 -9.59
C GLN A 147 7.61 -0.36 -10.05
N TYR A 148 6.48 0.21 -10.43
CA TYR A 148 5.37 -0.54 -10.98
C TYR A 148 4.71 0.30 -12.06
N TYR A 149 4.77 -0.20 -13.30
CA TYR A 149 4.40 0.53 -14.50
C TYR A 149 5.24 1.81 -14.65
N ASP A 150 4.62 2.99 -14.56
CA ASP A 150 5.25 4.31 -14.72
C ASP A 150 5.54 5.02 -13.39
N ARG A 151 5.31 4.36 -12.25
CA ARG A 151 5.32 5.01 -10.93
C ARG A 151 6.04 4.20 -9.88
N THR A 152 6.58 4.91 -8.89
CA THR A 152 7.10 4.33 -7.67
C THR A 152 5.97 4.19 -6.64
N TYR A 153 5.76 2.97 -6.18
CA TYR A 153 4.83 2.65 -5.11
C TYR A 153 5.59 2.45 -3.81
N THR A 154 5.09 3.04 -2.73
CA THR A 154 5.68 2.91 -1.38
C THR A 154 4.62 2.40 -0.42
N ILE A 155 4.95 1.40 0.40
CA ILE A 155 4.02 0.86 1.40
C ILE A 155 3.75 1.93 2.46
N THR A 156 2.48 2.12 2.78
CA THR A 156 1.98 3.08 3.79
C THR A 156 1.30 2.40 4.96
N GLU A 157 0.75 1.21 4.76
CA GLU A 157 0.13 0.41 5.82
C GLU A 157 0.21 -1.09 5.51
N ILE A 158 0.30 -1.90 6.57
CA ILE A 158 0.04 -3.34 6.51
C ILE A 158 -1.28 -3.56 7.23
N ILE A 159 -2.16 -4.30 6.57
CA ILE A 159 -3.39 -4.79 7.20
C ILE A 159 -3.04 -6.09 7.94
N LYS A 160 -2.99 -5.98 9.27
CA LYS A 160 -2.73 -7.13 10.15
C LYS A 160 -4.02 -7.92 10.34
N VAL A 161 -3.95 -9.23 10.16
CA VAL A 161 -5.02 -10.17 10.50
C VAL A 161 -4.56 -11.01 11.69
N ASN A 162 -5.39 -11.01 12.73
CA ASN A 162 -5.17 -11.74 13.98
C ASN A 162 -5.41 -13.24 13.76
#